data_AF-A0A8T4NLQ7-F1
#
_entry.id   AF-A0A8T4NLQ7-F1
#
_cell.length_a   1.000
_cell.length_b   1.000
_cell.length_c   1.000
_cell.angle_alpha   90.00
_cell.angle_beta   90.00
_cell.angle_gamma   90.00
#
_symmetry.space_group_name_H-M   'P 1'
#
loop_
_entity.id
_entity.type
_entity.pdbx_description
1 polymer ?
#
loop_
_entity_poly.entity_id
_entity_poly.type
_entity_poly.pdbx_seq_one_letter_code
_entity_poly.pdbx_strand_id
1 'polypeptide(L)' 'MVGELKKSFFVKLTKWGLNLGLRIPKELVRKYQLAANEEVKILKTKEGFEVRKVKAIEGSDNYSI' A
#
# COMPACT_ATOMS: atom_id res chain seq x y z
N MET A 1 10.87 -20.80 17.40
CA MET A 1 10.10 -19.71 16.75
C MET A 1 10.27 -19.87 15.24
N VAL A 2 9.27 -20.42 14.56
CA VAL A 2 9.32 -20.56 13.10
C VAL A 2 9.07 -19.18 12.51
N GLY A 3 10.10 -18.55 11.94
CA GLY A 3 9.97 -17.25 11.29
C GLY A 3 8.97 -17.33 10.15
N GLU A 4 8.05 -16.37 10.08
CA GLU A 4 7.07 -16.27 9.00
C GLU A 4 7.83 -16.23 7.65
N LEU A 5 7.59 -17.22 6.79
CA LEU A 5 8.20 -17.28 5.46
C LEU A 5 7.78 -16.03 4.67
N LYS A 6 8.71 -15.09 4.47
CA LYS A 6 8.46 -13.89 3.66
C LYS A 6 8.22 -14.32 2.22
N LYS A 7 6.95 -14.38 1.81
CA LYS A 7 6.56 -14.63 0.43
C LYS A 7 6.81 -13.37 -0.39
N SER A 8 7.67 -13.46 -1.40
CA SER A 8 7.92 -12.38 -2.35
C SER A 8 7.04 -12.53 -3.60
N PHE A 9 6.76 -11.40 -4.25
CA PHE A 9 6.03 -11.37 -5.52
C PHE A 9 6.86 -10.60 -6.54
N PHE A 10 7.17 -11.24 -7.66
CA PHE A 10 7.73 -10.54 -8.80
C PHE A 10 6.60 -9.83 -9.53
N VAL A 11 6.68 -8.50 -9.58
CA VAL A 11 5.70 -7.67 -10.30
C VAL A 11 6.44 -6.74 -11.26
N LYS A 12 5.83 -6.48 -12.41
CA LYS A 12 6.35 -5.55 -13.40
C LYS A 12 5.74 -4.18 -13.19
N LEU A 13 6.58 -3.14 -13.17
CA LEU A 13 6.12 -1.76 -13.22
C LEU A 13 5.61 -1.42 -14.62
N THR A 14 4.49 -0.72 -14.68
CA THR A 14 3.87 -0.30 -15.95
C THR A 14 3.66 1.21 -15.95
N LYS A 15 3.80 1.86 -17.11
CA LYS A 15 3.60 3.30 -17.23
C LYS A 15 2.11 3.65 -17.20
N TRP A 16 1.71 4.52 -16.28
CA TRP A 16 0.37 5.11 -16.15
C TRP A 16 0.49 6.63 -16.31
N GLY A 17 0.35 7.12 -17.54
CA GLY A 17 0.62 8.53 -17.85
C GLY A 17 2.08 8.88 -17.60
N LEU A 18 2.35 9.86 -16.73
CA LEU A 18 3.71 10.26 -16.31
C LEU A 18 4.24 9.46 -15.12
N ASN A 19 3.41 8.61 -14.50
CA ASN A 19 3.76 7.85 -13.31
C ASN A 19 3.98 6.36 -13.62
N LEU A 20 4.54 5.64 -12.65
CA LEU A 20 4.59 4.18 -12.65
C LEU A 20 3.46 3.61 -11.80
N GLY A 21 2.76 2.63 -12.35
CA GLY A 21 1.78 1.81 -11.64
C GLY A 21 2.34 0.44 -11.31
N LEU A 22 1.97 -0.07 -10.13
CA LEU A 22 2.25 -1.42 -9.66
C LEU A 22 0.93 -2.15 -9.43
N ARG A 23 0.81 -3.36 -9.99
CA ARG A 23 -0.37 -4.21 -9.76
C ARG A 23 -0.17 -4.99 -8.47
N ILE A 24 -1.15 -4.93 -7.58
CA ILE A 24 -1.15 -5.68 -6.33
C ILE A 24 -1.70 -7.09 -6.59
N PRO A 25 -0.94 -8.17 -6.28
CA PRO A 25 -1.42 -9.54 -6.38
C PRO A 25 -2.76 -9.76 -5.68
N LYS A 26 -3.66 -10.51 -6.33
CA LYS A 26 -5.02 -10.78 -5.85
C LYS A 26 -5.07 -11.37 -4.43
N GLU A 27 -4.07 -12.17 -4.07
CA GLU A 27 -3.98 -12.75 -2.73
C GLU A 27 -3.70 -11.69 -1.65
N LEU A 28 -2.89 -10.67 -1.94
CA LEU A 28 -2.64 -9.56 -1.02
C LEU A 28 -3.88 -8.66 -0.92
N VAL A 29 -4.56 -8.40 -2.04
CA VAL A 29 -5.84 -7.67 -2.06
C VAL A 29 -6.85 -8.34 -1.13
N ARG A 30 -6.99 -9.66 -1.22
CA ARG A 30 -7.90 -10.44 -0.35
C ARG A 30 -7.45 -10.44 1.11
N LYS A 31 -6.17 -10.71 1.37
CA LYS A 31 -5.61 -10.80 2.74
C LYS A 31 -5.76 -9.48 3.49
N TYR A 32 -5.53 -8.35 2.82
CA TYR A 32 -5.56 -7.03 3.44
C TYR A 32 -6.85 -6.24 3.16
N GLN A 33 -7.84 -6.91 2.56
CA GLN A 33 -9.15 -6.33 2.21
C GLN A 33 -9.01 -4.98 1.51
N LEU A 34 -8.13 -4.94 0.50
CA LEU A 34 -7.90 -3.72 -0.27
C LEU A 34 -9.09 -3.47 -1.21
N ALA A 35 -9.55 -2.23 -1.26
CA ALA A 35 -10.69 -1.82 -2.07
C ALA A 35 -10.25 -0.90 -3.22
N ALA A 36 -10.99 -0.95 -4.33
CA ALA A 36 -10.78 0.01 -5.40
C ALA A 36 -11.04 1.43 -4.90
N ASN A 37 -10.21 2.39 -5.33
CA ASN A 37 -10.28 3.80 -4.95
C ASN A 37 -10.03 4.10 -3.45
N GLU A 38 -9.56 3.12 -2.66
CA GLU A 38 -9.12 3.42 -1.30
C GLU A 38 -7.82 4.22 -1.32
N GLU A 39 -7.66 5.13 -0.36
CA GLU A 39 -6.40 5.84 -0.18
C GLU A 39 -5.40 4.99 0.60
N VAL A 40 -4.19 4.93 0.07
CA VAL A 40 -3.03 4.30 0.70
C VAL A 40 -1.90 5.30 0.80
N LYS A 41 -1.04 5.14 1.80
CA LYS A 41 0.18 5.94 1.94
C LYS A 41 1.39 5.16 1.45
N ILE A 42 2.27 5.85 0.72
CA ILE A 42 3.60 5.35 0.37
C ILE A 42 4.61 5.97 1.34
N LEU A 43 5.31 5.13 2.10
CA LEU A 43 6.37 5.55 3.00
C LEU A 43 7.72 5.24 2.36
N LYS A 44 8.57 6.25 2.19
CA LYS A 44 9.95 6.07 1.76
C LYS A 44 10.78 5.50 2.92
N THR A 45 11.59 4.49 2.64
CA THR A 45 12.53 3.89 3.58
C THR A 45 13.97 3.96 3.02
N LYS A 46 14.96 3.43 3.75
CA LYS A 46 16.36 3.41 3.29
C LYS A 46 16.56 2.48 2.09
N GLU A 47 15.85 1.35 2.05
CA GLU A 47 16.04 0.28 1.05
C GLU A 47 14.94 0.24 -0.01
N GLY A 48 13.94 1.13 0.08
CA GLY A 48 12.84 1.17 -0.87
C GLY A 48 11.65 1.98 -0.36
N PHE A 49 10.45 1.40 -0.49
CA PHE A 49 9.21 2.01 -0.03
C PHE A 49 8.22 0.96 0.46
N GLU A 50 7.29 1.38 1.30
CA GLU A 50 6.20 0.57 1.81
C GLU A 50 4.86 1.20 1.46
N VAL A 51 3.88 0.37 1.08
CA VAL A 51 2.49 0.80 0.91
C VAL A 51 1.69 0.36 2.14
N ARG A 52 1.03 1.31 2.81
CA ARG A 52 0.19 1.01 3.99
C ARG A 52 -1.20 1.60 3.81
N LYS A 53 -2.23 0.91 4.33
CA LYS A 53 -3.59 1.48 4.43
C LYS A 53 -3.54 2.73 5.30
N VAL A 54 -4.31 3.75 4.92
CA VAL A 54 -4.61 4.86 5.82
C VAL A 54 -5.68 4.37 6.78
N LYS A 55 -5.39 4.36 8.08
CA LYS A 55 -6.46 4.23 9.08
C LYS A 55 -7.14 5.59 9.14
N ALA A 56 -8.47 5.62 9.04
CA ALA A 56 -9.21 6.81 9.42
C ALA A 56 -8.73 7.21 10.82
N ILE A 57 -8.23 8.43 10.96
CA ILE A 57 -7.94 8.99 12.27
C ILE A 57 -9.33 9.31 12.83
N GLU A 58 -9.85 8.48 13.73
CA GLU A 58 -10.93 8.91 14.62
C GLU A 58 -10.35 10.07 15.45
N GLY A 59 -10.58 11.32 15.02
CA GLY A 59 -10.19 12.51 15.81
C GLY A 59 -9.61 13.71 15.06
N SER A 60 -9.69 13.84 13.74
CA SER A 60 -9.28 15.07 13.04
C SER A 60 -10.48 15.94 12.61
N ASP A 61 -11.31 16.31 13.58
CA ASP A 61 -12.37 17.34 13.47
C ASP A 61 -11.91 18.72 13.96
N ASN A 62 -10.62 19.07 13.85
CA ASN A 62 -10.19 20.43 14.21
C ASN A 62 -8.99 20.88 13.38
N TYR A 63 -9.26 21.31 12.15
CA TYR A 63 -8.55 22.44 11.55
C TYR A 63 -9.57 23.29 10.79
N SER A 64 -10.21 24.19 11.51
CA SER A 64 -10.81 25.38 10.92
C SER A 64 -9.69 26.33 10.53
N ILE A 65 -9.64 26.69 9.25
CA ILE A 65 -9.09 27.98 8.79
C ILE A 65 -10.26 28.93 8.57
#